data_AF-A0A1S9THI9-F1
#
_entry.id   AF-A0A1S9THI9-F1
#
_cell.length_a   1.000
_cell.length_b   1.000
_cell.length_c   1.000
_cell.angle_alpha   90.00
_cell.angle_beta   90.00
_cell.angle_gamma   90.00
#
_symmetry.space_group_name_H-M   'P 1'
#
loop_
_entity.id
_entity.type
_entity.pdbx_description
1 polymer ?
#
loop_
_entity_poly.entity_id
_entity_poly.type
_entity_poly.pdbx_seq_one_letter_code
_entity_poly.pdbx_strand_id
1 'polypeptide(L)'
;MYIKLDIQTEFEVKSLSDLPNLKKLMENLKMKINKSQLSRELNVDRRTLDKYLNGFTPKGTKNKTSKIDTYYEVIAVLLSSDSKQTFYYKRVLWQYLTDNHGLKCSQSAFRAYINRKPEFKKYFDEGKRIVSGHSVGARYETPPGEQDQLDWKESVPFETLLRSIKDSFYL
;
A
#
# COMPACT_ATOMS: atom_id res chain seq x y z
N MET A 1 -16.76 -63.09 6.74
CA MET A 1 -17.15 -61.68 6.91
C MET A 1 -17.60 -61.17 5.54
N TYR A 2 -18.90 -60.96 5.36
CA TYR A 2 -19.45 -60.43 4.11
C TYR A 2 -19.45 -58.91 4.20
N ILE A 3 -18.59 -58.27 3.41
CA ILE A 3 -18.57 -56.81 3.30
C ILE A 3 -19.29 -56.46 2.00
N LYS A 4 -20.49 -55.90 2.12
CA LYS A 4 -21.25 -55.35 1.00
C LYS A 4 -20.89 -53.87 0.91
N LEU A 5 -20.03 -53.51 -0.04
CA LEU A 5 -19.69 -52.12 -0.31
C LEU A 5 -20.69 -51.58 -1.34
N ASP A 6 -21.62 -50.74 -0.89
CA ASP A 6 -22.47 -49.94 -1.75
C ASP A 6 -21.67 -48.71 -2.20
N ILE A 7 -20.91 -48.87 -3.28
CA ILE A 7 -20.07 -47.80 -3.83
C ILE A 7 -21.01 -46.88 -4.60
N GLN A 8 -21.12 -45.63 -4.17
CA GLN A 8 -21.84 -44.61 -4.93
C GLN A 8 -21.28 -44.54 -6.36
N THR A 9 -22.16 -44.77 -7.34
CA THR A 9 -21.82 -44.99 -8.75
C THR A 9 -21.37 -43.73 -9.49
N GLU A 10 -21.63 -42.55 -8.93
CA GLU A 10 -21.44 -41.28 -9.62
C GLU A 10 -20.51 -40.36 -8.83
N PHE A 11 -19.34 -40.07 -9.42
CA PHE A 11 -18.38 -39.10 -8.89
C PHE A 11 -18.22 -37.98 -9.91
N GLU A 12 -18.76 -36.80 -9.59
CA GLU A 12 -18.73 -35.64 -10.46
C GLU A 12 -17.50 -34.76 -10.14
N VAL A 13 -16.68 -34.45 -11.14
CA VAL A 13 -15.52 -33.56 -11.00
C VAL A 13 -15.88 -32.19 -11.57
N LYS A 14 -16.10 -31.21 -10.70
CA LYS A 14 -16.39 -29.82 -11.12
C LYS A 14 -15.16 -28.93 -11.08
N SER A 15 -14.21 -29.23 -10.20
CA SER A 15 -13.11 -28.32 -9.89
C SER A 15 -11.76 -29.02 -9.74
N LEU A 16 -10.68 -28.24 -9.83
CA LEU A 16 -9.31 -28.74 -9.63
C LEU A 16 -9.05 -29.24 -8.21
N SER A 17 -9.82 -28.77 -7.23
CA SER A 17 -9.78 -29.24 -5.84
C SER A 17 -10.29 -30.67 -5.65
N ASP A 18 -11.05 -31.20 -6.61
CA ASP A 18 -11.64 -32.55 -6.50
C ASP A 18 -10.70 -33.65 -7.03
N LEU A 19 -9.67 -33.25 -7.80
CA LEU A 19 -8.69 -34.16 -8.42
C LEU A 19 -7.92 -35.04 -7.42
N PRO A 20 -7.47 -34.54 -6.24
CA PRO A 20 -6.85 -35.40 -5.23
C PRO A 20 -7.77 -36.53 -4.76
N ASN A 21 -9.08 -36.27 -4.64
CA ASN A 21 -10.06 -37.27 -4.23
C ASN A 21 -10.34 -38.27 -5.35
N LEU A 22 -10.42 -37.80 -6.60
CA LEU A 22 -10.51 -38.66 -7.78
C LEU A 22 -9.34 -39.65 -7.84
N LYS A 23 -8.12 -39.18 -7.56
CA LYS A 23 -6.92 -40.03 -7.57
C LYS A 23 -7.04 -41.17 -6.57
N LYS A 24 -7.43 -40.88 -5.32
CA LYS A 24 -7.63 -41.89 -4.27
C LYS A 24 -8.69 -42.93 -4.67
N LEU A 25 -9.79 -42.49 -5.26
CA LEU A 25 -10.87 -43.36 -5.72
C LEU A 25 -10.36 -44.30 -6.82
N MET A 26 -9.64 -43.77 -7.81
CA MET A 26 -9.11 -44.53 -8.93
C MET A 26 -8.01 -45.53 -8.51
N GLU A 27 -7.18 -45.17 -7.53
CA GLU A 27 -6.18 -46.07 -6.93
C GLU A 27 -6.84 -47.25 -6.20
N ASN A 28 -7.91 -46.99 -5.43
CA ASN A 28 -8.68 -48.05 -4.75
C ASN A 28 -9.34 -49.02 -5.73
N LEU A 29 -9.81 -48.50 -6.88
CA LEU A 29 -10.40 -49.31 -7.95
C LEU A 29 -9.36 -49.92 -8.92
N LYS A 30 -8.06 -49.67 -8.69
CA LYS A 30 -6.95 -50.09 -9.58
C LYS A 30 -7.11 -49.65 -11.04
N MET A 31 -7.74 -48.50 -11.27
CA MET A 31 -7.98 -47.95 -12.61
C MET A 31 -7.00 -46.83 -12.96
N LYS A 32 -6.68 -46.70 -14.26
CA LYS A 32 -5.80 -45.65 -14.78
C LYS A 32 -6.60 -44.41 -15.17
N ILE A 33 -6.18 -43.24 -14.67
CA ILE A 33 -6.81 -41.96 -14.98
C ILE A 33 -6.46 -41.50 -16.40
N ASN A 34 -7.48 -41.15 -17.19
CA ASN A 34 -7.29 -40.52 -18.50
C ASN A 34 -7.08 -39.00 -18.36
N LYS A 35 -5.82 -38.60 -18.21
CA LYS A 35 -5.42 -37.19 -18.01
C LYS A 35 -5.75 -36.28 -19.19
N SER A 36 -5.68 -36.81 -20.43
CA SER A 36 -5.92 -36.02 -21.64
C SER A 36 -7.39 -35.65 -21.80
N GLN A 37 -8.29 -36.56 -21.43
CA GLN A 37 -9.72 -36.29 -21.43
C GLN A 37 -10.07 -35.25 -20.36
N LEU A 38 -9.58 -35.45 -19.12
CA LEU A 38 -9.78 -34.49 -18.04
C LEU A 38 -9.26 -33.07 -18.40
N SER A 39 -8.15 -32.96 -19.13
CA SER A 39 -7.64 -31.63 -19.54
C SER A 39 -8.57 -30.91 -20.51
N ARG A 40 -9.27 -31.64 -21.36
CA ARG A 40 -10.22 -31.07 -22.33
C ARG A 40 -11.52 -30.67 -21.64
N GLU A 41 -12.02 -31.51 -20.73
CA GLU A 41 -13.25 -31.23 -19.97
C GLU A 41 -13.09 -30.06 -19.00
N LEU A 42 -11.98 -30.00 -18.26
CA LEU A 42 -11.69 -28.92 -17.32
C LEU A 42 -11.05 -27.68 -17.98
N ASN A 43 -10.73 -27.75 -19.29
CA ASN A 43 -10.01 -26.72 -20.03
C ASN A 43 -8.71 -26.25 -19.33
N VAL A 44 -7.93 -27.19 -18.82
CA VAL A 44 -6.71 -26.94 -18.03
C VAL A 44 -5.54 -27.74 -18.61
N ASP A 45 -4.36 -27.14 -18.63
CA ASP A 45 -3.14 -27.81 -19.10
C ASP A 45 -2.86 -29.12 -18.35
N ARG A 46 -2.41 -30.14 -19.09
CA ARG A 46 -2.18 -31.48 -18.55
C ARG A 46 -1.18 -31.50 -17.40
N ARG A 47 -0.15 -30.62 -17.42
CA ARG A 47 0.83 -30.52 -16.33
C ARG A 47 0.20 -29.96 -15.06
N THR A 48 -0.74 -29.04 -15.23
CA THR A 48 -1.52 -28.49 -14.11
C THR A 48 -2.39 -29.59 -13.50
N LEU A 49 -3.08 -30.40 -14.30
CA LEU A 49 -3.81 -31.56 -13.78
C LEU A 49 -2.93 -32.53 -13.01
N ASP A 50 -1.76 -32.89 -13.57
CA ASP A 50 -0.79 -33.77 -12.90
C ASP A 50 -0.34 -33.19 -11.54
N LYS A 51 -0.14 -31.88 -11.48
CA LYS A 51 0.21 -31.16 -10.26
C LYS A 51 -0.91 -31.26 -9.20
N TYR A 52 -2.16 -31.02 -9.58
CA TYR A 52 -3.31 -31.08 -8.67
C TYR A 52 -3.67 -32.51 -8.25
N LEU A 53 -3.55 -33.50 -9.15
CA LEU A 53 -3.70 -34.92 -8.82
C LEU A 53 -2.72 -35.35 -7.71
N ASN A 54 -1.52 -34.78 -7.67
CA ASN A 54 -0.52 -35.05 -6.63
C ASN A 54 -0.73 -34.25 -5.33
N GLY A 55 -1.87 -33.57 -5.17
CA GLY A 55 -2.23 -32.86 -3.93
C GLY A 55 -1.71 -31.43 -3.85
N PHE A 56 -1.40 -30.79 -4.98
CA PHE A 56 -1.03 -29.38 -4.97
C PHE A 56 -2.23 -28.49 -4.61
N THR A 57 -2.05 -27.67 -3.57
CA THR A 57 -2.97 -26.58 -3.23
C THR A 57 -2.33 -25.24 -3.60
N PRO A 58 -2.99 -24.37 -4.38
CA PRO A 58 -2.45 -23.07 -4.70
C PRO A 58 -2.27 -22.25 -3.42
N LYS A 59 -1.05 -21.73 -3.24
CA LYS A 59 -0.77 -20.81 -2.14
C LYS A 59 -1.26 -19.43 -2.53
N GLY A 60 -2.13 -18.83 -1.71
CA GLY A 60 -2.55 -17.44 -1.90
C GLY A 60 -1.37 -16.46 -1.83
N THR A 61 -1.49 -15.34 -2.52
CA THR A 61 -0.52 -14.24 -2.43
C THR A 61 -0.51 -13.71 -0.99
N LYS A 62 0.66 -13.73 -0.35
CA LYS A 62 0.81 -13.17 0.99
C LYS A 62 0.75 -11.65 0.93
N ASN A 63 -0.09 -11.04 1.75
CA ASN A 63 -0.06 -9.59 1.97
C ASN A 63 1.23 -9.25 2.71
N LYS A 64 2.18 -8.62 2.01
CA LYS A 64 3.44 -8.17 2.60
C LYS A 64 3.23 -6.82 3.27
N THR A 65 3.57 -6.74 4.56
CA THR A 65 3.60 -5.46 5.28
C THR A 65 4.65 -4.54 4.67
N SER A 66 4.32 -3.26 4.61
CA SER A 66 5.22 -2.24 4.08
C SER A 66 6.23 -1.83 5.17
N LYS A 67 7.42 -1.40 4.76
CA LYS A 67 8.40 -0.83 5.71
C LYS A 67 7.91 0.45 6.39
N ILE A 68 6.86 1.06 5.85
CA ILE A 68 6.27 2.33 6.34
C ILE A 68 5.19 2.03 7.38
N ASP A 69 4.68 0.79 7.45
CA ASP A 69 3.63 0.40 8.39
C ASP A 69 4.10 0.57 9.85
N THR A 70 5.40 0.41 10.14
CA THR A 70 5.99 0.64 11.46
C THR A 70 5.88 2.09 11.94
N TYR A 71 5.72 3.04 11.02
CA TYR A 71 5.61 4.47 11.32
C TYR A 71 4.16 4.96 11.27
N TYR A 72 3.18 4.06 11.12
CA TYR A 72 1.77 4.43 10.98
C TYR A 72 1.28 5.27 12.16
N GLU A 73 1.59 4.86 13.39
CA GLU A 73 1.20 5.59 14.61
C GLU A 73 1.83 6.98 14.66
N VAL A 74 3.12 7.09 14.34
CA VAL A 74 3.83 8.38 14.28
C VAL A 74 3.18 9.30 13.25
N ILE A 75 2.87 8.78 12.06
CA ILE A 75 2.20 9.55 11.00
C ILE A 75 0.81 9.99 11.45
N ALA A 76 0.05 9.12 12.12
CA ALA A 76 -1.27 9.45 12.63
C ALA A 76 -1.22 10.58 13.69
N VAL A 77 -0.26 10.53 14.61
CA VAL A 77 -0.05 11.59 15.61
C VAL A 77 0.34 12.92 14.94
N LEU A 78 1.24 12.89 13.95
CA LEU A 78 1.68 14.10 13.24
C LEU A 78 0.56 14.74 12.42
N LEU A 79 -0.33 13.94 11.84
CA LEU A 79 -1.45 14.39 11.01
C LEU A 79 -2.74 14.65 11.83
N SER A 80 -2.70 14.49 13.15
CA SER A 80 -3.84 14.79 14.02
C SER A 80 -4.11 16.29 14.11
N SER A 81 -5.35 16.67 14.41
CA SER A 81 -5.76 18.07 14.64
C SER A 81 -5.03 18.74 15.79
N ASP A 82 -4.53 17.93 16.73
CA ASP A 82 -3.92 18.40 17.98
C ASP A 82 -2.42 18.69 17.81
N SER A 83 -1.85 18.38 16.63
CA SER A 83 -0.43 18.62 16.38
C SER A 83 -0.18 20.11 16.13
N LYS A 84 0.86 20.66 16.77
CA LYS A 84 1.27 22.06 16.56
C LYS A 84 1.79 22.33 15.14
N GLN A 85 2.18 21.29 14.42
CA GLN A 85 2.85 21.38 13.13
C GLN A 85 1.97 20.84 12.01
N THR A 86 1.49 21.74 11.15
CA THR A 86 0.66 21.38 9.99
C THR A 86 1.53 21.06 8.77
N PHE A 87 1.37 19.87 8.21
CA PHE A 87 2.05 19.47 6.97
C PHE A 87 1.16 19.71 5.75
N TYR A 88 1.55 20.62 4.85
CA TYR A 88 0.79 20.85 3.61
C TYR A 88 1.12 19.86 2.48
N TYR A 89 2.37 19.39 2.43
CA TYR A 89 2.86 18.56 1.33
C TYR A 89 3.36 17.20 1.82
N LYS A 90 2.95 16.14 1.12
CA LYS A 90 3.42 14.76 1.35
C LYS A 90 4.96 14.65 1.32
N ARG A 91 5.62 15.48 0.50
CA ARG A 91 7.09 15.56 0.43
C ARG A 91 7.71 16.04 1.74
N VAL A 92 7.12 17.07 2.36
CA VAL A 92 7.65 17.66 3.60
C VAL A 92 7.49 16.69 4.76
N LEU A 93 6.34 16.00 4.86
CA LEU A 93 6.15 14.94 5.83
C LEU A 93 7.17 13.79 5.65
N TRP A 94 7.41 13.36 4.41
CA TRP A 94 8.40 12.33 4.12
C TRP A 94 9.82 12.76 4.54
N GLN A 95 10.20 14.01 4.24
CA GLN A 95 11.50 14.56 4.61
C GLN A 95 11.65 14.59 6.14
N TYR A 96 10.63 15.09 6.84
CA TYR A 96 10.61 15.12 8.31
C TYR A 96 10.79 13.73 8.94
N LEU A 97 10.10 12.71 8.41
CA LEU A 97 10.23 11.33 8.90
C LEU A 97 11.60 10.72 8.57
N THR A 98 12.21 11.12 7.46
CA THR A 98 13.55 10.67 7.09
C THR A 98 14.59 11.26 8.03
N ASP A 99 14.49 12.56 8.30
CA ASP A 99 15.48 13.30 9.08
C ASP A 99 15.37 13.02 10.59
N ASN A 100 14.16 12.93 11.15
CA ASN A 100 13.96 12.75 12.59
C ASN A 100 13.77 11.29 13.03
N HIS A 101 13.12 10.48 12.20
CA HIS A 101 12.74 9.11 12.55
C HIS A 101 13.52 8.05 11.76
N GLY A 102 14.44 8.45 10.86
CA GLY A 102 15.30 7.54 10.12
C GLY A 102 14.56 6.67 9.10
N LEU A 103 13.45 7.17 8.53
CA LEU A 103 12.63 6.43 7.57
C LEU A 103 13.43 6.06 6.30
N LYS A 104 13.78 4.78 6.15
CA LYS A 104 14.49 4.24 4.97
C LYS A 104 13.50 3.85 3.85
N CYS A 105 12.85 4.83 3.22
CA CYS A 105 12.01 4.59 2.04
C CYS A 105 12.20 5.65 0.95
N SER A 106 11.92 5.28 -0.31
CA SER A 106 11.87 6.26 -1.38
C SER A 106 10.64 7.15 -1.25
N GLN A 107 10.76 8.39 -1.73
CA GLN A 107 9.66 9.35 -1.73
C GLN A 107 8.43 8.84 -2.53
N SER A 108 8.65 8.14 -3.65
CA SER A 108 7.57 7.58 -4.47
C SER A 108 6.80 6.48 -3.74
N ALA A 109 7.51 5.58 -3.03
CA ALA A 109 6.89 4.54 -2.21
C ALA A 109 6.06 5.15 -1.06
N PHE A 110 6.57 6.20 -0.43
CA PHE A 110 5.83 6.93 0.61
C PHE A 110 4.56 7.57 0.08
N ARG A 111 4.63 8.25 -1.08
CA ARG A 111 3.44 8.84 -1.72
C ARG A 111 2.38 7.78 -2.04
N ALA A 112 2.79 6.64 -2.58
CA ALA A 112 1.89 5.53 -2.86
C ALA A 112 1.26 4.96 -1.58
N TYR A 113 2.03 4.86 -0.49
CA TYR A 113 1.54 4.43 0.82
C TYR A 113 0.46 5.36 1.38
N ILE A 114 0.74 6.68 1.41
CA ILE A 114 -0.24 7.69 1.86
C ILE A 114 -1.52 7.62 1.02
N ASN A 115 -1.42 7.44 -0.30
CA ASN A 115 -2.59 7.35 -1.17
C ASN A 115 -3.42 6.07 -0.95
N ARG A 116 -2.80 4.98 -0.49
CA ARG A 116 -3.49 3.72 -0.19
C ARG A 116 -4.31 3.80 1.11
N LYS A 117 -3.92 4.69 2.03
CA LYS A 117 -4.58 4.90 3.32
C LYS A 117 -5.58 6.06 3.22
N PRO A 118 -6.90 5.80 3.29
CA PRO A 118 -7.90 6.84 3.04
C PRO A 118 -7.85 7.96 4.08
N GLU A 119 -7.50 7.66 5.33
CA GLU A 119 -7.35 8.64 6.42
C GLU A 119 -6.31 9.71 6.09
N PHE A 120 -5.09 9.28 5.75
CA PHE A 120 -4.02 10.21 5.39
C PHE A 120 -4.32 10.92 4.07
N LYS A 121 -4.95 10.23 3.12
CA LYS A 121 -5.35 10.85 1.85
C LYS A 121 -6.32 12.02 2.09
N LYS A 122 -7.36 11.81 2.91
CA LYS A 122 -8.34 12.85 3.27
C LYS A 122 -7.68 14.10 3.82
N TYR A 123 -6.78 13.95 4.79
CA TYR A 123 -6.02 15.07 5.35
C TYR A 123 -5.36 15.96 4.27
N PHE A 124 -4.70 15.35 3.27
CA PHE A 124 -4.02 16.10 2.20
C PHE A 124 -4.94 16.61 1.08
N ASP A 125 -6.15 16.07 0.97
CA ASP A 125 -7.15 16.50 0.00
C ASP A 125 -8.00 17.65 0.58
N GLU A 126 -8.29 17.64 1.88
CA GLU A 126 -9.01 18.69 2.63
C GLU A 126 -8.15 19.93 2.88
N GLY A 127 -6.82 19.77 2.94
CA GLY A 127 -5.88 20.87 3.09
C GLY A 127 -6.07 21.91 1.99
N LYS A 128 -6.74 23.02 2.31
CA LYS A 128 -6.94 24.18 1.42
C LYS A 128 -5.57 24.66 0.96
N ARG A 129 -5.24 24.38 -0.30
CA ARG A 129 -4.09 24.98 -0.95
C ARG A 129 -4.42 26.47 -1.07
N ILE A 130 -3.47 27.33 -0.70
CA ILE A 130 -3.54 28.72 -1.12
C ILE A 130 -3.62 28.65 -2.64
N VAL A 131 -4.79 28.96 -3.20
CA VAL A 131 -4.97 29.06 -4.64
C VAL A 131 -3.95 30.10 -5.05
N SER A 132 -2.99 29.74 -5.90
CA SER A 132 -2.09 30.74 -6.48
C SER A 132 -3.01 31.73 -7.19
N GLY A 133 -3.22 32.89 -6.60
CA GLY A 133 -4.12 33.94 -7.09
C GLY A 133 -3.61 34.62 -8.35
N HIS A 134 -2.96 33.86 -9.24
CA HIS A 134 -2.52 34.33 -10.54
C HIS A 134 -3.60 33.95 -11.54
N SER A 135 -4.79 34.56 -11.42
CA SER A 135 -5.45 34.97 -12.66
C SER A 135 -4.46 35.91 -13.32
N VAL A 136 -3.85 35.50 -14.43
CA VAL A 136 -2.94 36.33 -15.20
C VAL A 136 -3.79 37.47 -15.79
N GLY A 137 -4.06 38.49 -14.98
CA GLY A 137 -4.52 39.77 -15.47
C GLY A 137 -3.42 40.34 -16.36
N ALA A 138 -3.81 41.01 -17.45
CA ALA A 138 -2.86 41.66 -18.34
C ALA A 138 -1.93 42.56 -17.53
N ARG A 139 -0.62 42.33 -17.66
CA ARG A 139 0.39 43.20 -17.05
C ARG A 139 0.35 44.54 -17.78
N TYR A 140 0.10 45.63 -17.07
CA TYR A 140 0.20 46.98 -17.62
C TYR A 140 1.48 47.62 -17.09
N GLU A 141 2.18 48.37 -17.95
CA GLU A 141 3.35 49.14 -17.54
C GLU A 141 2.88 50.38 -16.81
N THR A 142 3.44 50.62 -15.62
CA THR A 142 3.14 51.80 -14.81
C THR A 142 4.36 52.74 -14.88
N PRO A 143 4.17 54.04 -15.15
CA PRO A 143 5.26 55.02 -15.16
C PRO A 143 5.99 55.08 -13.81
N PRO A 144 7.29 55.45 -13.82
CA PRO A 144 8.11 55.47 -12.62
C PRO A 144 7.57 56.46 -11.58
N GLY A 145 7.47 56.01 -10.32
CA GLY A 145 7.01 56.83 -9.18
C GLY A 145 5.51 56.78 -8.89
N GLU A 146 4.70 56.07 -9.69
CA GLU A 146 3.26 55.93 -9.44
C GLU A 146 2.93 54.74 -8.52
N GLN A 147 3.86 53.80 -8.36
CA GLN A 147 3.78 52.70 -7.39
C GLN A 147 5.03 52.68 -6.51
N ASP A 148 4.84 52.42 -5.23
CA ASP A 148 5.90 52.23 -4.25
C ASP A 148 5.67 50.90 -3.51
N GLN A 149 6.76 50.20 -3.19
CA GLN A 149 6.72 48.94 -2.45
C GLN A 149 7.11 49.19 -1.00
N LEU A 150 6.11 49.27 -0.12
CA LEU A 150 6.31 49.30 1.32
C LEU A 150 6.51 47.87 1.83
N ASP A 151 7.77 47.51 2.09
CA ASP A 151 8.13 46.26 2.76
C ASP A 151 8.29 46.50 4.27
N TRP A 152 7.52 45.78 5.08
CA TRP A 152 7.65 45.84 6.54
C TRP A 152 8.46 44.64 7.01
N LYS A 153 9.59 44.92 7.67
CA LYS A 153 10.43 43.88 8.26
C LYS A 153 10.09 43.70 9.74
N GLU A 154 9.25 42.73 10.03
CA GLU A 154 9.00 42.29 11.40
C GLU A 154 10.08 41.28 11.85
N SER A 155 10.64 41.47 13.04
CA SER A 155 11.49 40.46 13.69
C SER A 155 10.60 39.44 14.41
N VAL A 156 10.24 38.36 13.72
CA VAL A 156 9.46 37.27 14.31
C VAL A 156 10.38 36.29 15.04
N PRO A 157 10.22 36.07 16.37
CA PRO A 157 10.95 35.04 17.08
C PRO A 157 10.42 33.67 16.65
N PHE A 158 11.29 32.85 16.06
CA PHE A 158 10.97 31.47 15.71
C PHE A 158 11.38 30.55 16.86
N GLU A 159 10.39 29.88 17.47
CA GLU A 159 10.66 28.77 18.38
C GLU A 159 10.98 27.52 17.55
N THR A 160 12.26 27.28 17.29
CA THR A 160 12.70 25.97 16.81
C THR A 160 12.75 25.03 18.01
N LEU A 161 11.98 23.94 17.95
CA LEU A 161 12.10 22.83 18.89
C LEU A 161 13.41 22.05 18.63
N LEU A 162 14.55 22.72 18.74
CA LEU A 162 15.81 22.04 18.96
C LEU A 162 15.81 21.61 20.41
N ARG A 163 15.64 20.30 20.63
CA ARG A 163 16.00 19.66 21.89
C ARG A 163 17.35 20.20 22.32
N SER A 164 17.36 20.91 23.45
CA SER A 164 18.46 21.13 24.38
C SER A 164 19.77 20.44 23.95
N ILE A 165 20.55 21.08 23.08
CA ILE A 165 22.00 20.97 23.17
C ILE A 165 22.39 22.05 24.18
N LYS A 166 22.20 21.71 25.46
CA LYS A 166 23.14 22.19 26.47
C LYS A 166 24.47 21.57 26.07
N ASP A 167 25.43 22.40 25.72
CA ASP A 167 26.71 22.42 26.44
C ASP A 167 27.56 23.60 25.97
N SER A 168 27.74 24.52 26.92
CA SER A 168 28.98 25.21 27.26
C SER A 168 29.97 25.50 26.13
N PHE A 169 30.06 26.76 25.72
CA PHE A 169 31.36 27.42 25.59
C PHE A 169 31.23 28.88 26.03
N TYR A 170 31.54 29.09 27.31
CA TYR A 170 32.20 30.32 27.75
C TYR A 170 33.66 30.20 27.29
N LEU A 171 34.06 31.08 26.36
CA LEU A 171 35.25 31.94 26.38
C LEU A 171 35.28 32.76 25.09
#